data_AF-A0AAU9IIR7-F1
#
_entry.id   AF-A0AAU9IIR7-F1
#
_cell.length_a   1.000
_cell.length_b   1.000
_cell.length_c   1.000
_cell.angle_alpha   90.00
_cell.angle_beta   90.00
_cell.angle_gamma   90.00
#
_symmetry.space_group_name_H-M   'P 1'
#
loop_
_entity.id
_entity.type
_entity.pdbx_description
1 polymer ?
#
loop_
_entity_poly.entity_id
_entity_poly.type
_entity_poly.pdbx_seq_one_letter_code
_entity_poly.pdbx_strand_id
1 'polypeptide(L)'
;MQEKVDFPNRKATRKYTSQAGDLVIGRIINRAGDYYRVDIGDRFDGMLQYYDFEGATKRNRPQIDNNSLIYARVQESNLHMNPVLTCKSNFNKKTWSSGEAQFGPILGGYVMDVPIPLCQKLLKEEGISILQSLGNAIKFEIVIGYNGKIWINSGNSKHTILLANALMRADTMSHQEFRDLVERIRRIS
;
A
#
# COMPACT_ATOMS: atom_id res chain seq x y z
N MET A 1 -13.78 -8.24 -19.80
CA MET A 1 -13.23 -6.87 -19.73
C MET A 1 -12.64 -6.68 -18.33
N GLN A 2 -11.32 -6.75 -18.18
CA GLN A 2 -10.67 -6.27 -16.95
C GLN A 2 -10.66 -4.74 -17.07
N GLU A 3 -11.59 -4.09 -16.36
CA GLU A 3 -11.59 -2.63 -16.25
C GLU A 3 -10.27 -2.22 -15.58
N LYS A 4 -9.50 -1.35 -16.26
CA LYS A 4 -8.25 -0.81 -15.72
C LYS A 4 -8.58 -0.12 -14.39
N VAL A 5 -7.90 -0.53 -13.32
CA VAL A 5 -7.89 0.25 -12.08
C VAL A 5 -7.22 1.57 -12.41
N ASP A 6 -8.03 2.62 -12.58
CA ASP A 6 -7.52 3.95 -12.89
C ASP A 6 -6.99 4.58 -11.60
N PHE A 7 -5.68 4.82 -11.57
CA PHE A 7 -5.00 5.39 -10.43
C PHE A 7 -5.04 6.91 -10.56
N PRO A 8 -5.69 7.64 -9.63
CA PRO A 8 -5.81 9.09 -9.73
C PRO A 8 -4.42 9.74 -9.86
N ASN A 9 -4.28 10.64 -10.84
CA ASN A 9 -3.05 11.42 -11.02
C ASN A 9 -3.03 12.53 -9.97
N ARG A 10 -2.07 12.46 -9.04
CA ARG A 10 -1.94 13.41 -7.93
C ARG A 10 -0.75 14.34 -8.18
N LYS A 11 -0.85 15.59 -7.72
CA LYS A 11 0.32 16.48 -7.68
C LYS A 11 1.34 15.89 -6.72
N ALA A 12 2.57 15.69 -7.18
CA ALA A 12 3.63 15.22 -6.32
C ALA A 12 4.06 16.33 -5.35
N THR A 13 3.91 16.06 -4.05
CA THR A 13 4.29 16.97 -2.96
C THR A 13 5.35 16.32 -2.08
N ARG A 14 6.04 17.12 -1.27
CA ARG A 14 7.04 16.61 -0.32
C ARG A 14 6.40 15.89 0.87
N LYS A 15 5.21 16.30 1.28
CA LYS A 15 4.42 15.68 2.34
C LYS A 15 3.11 15.16 1.77
N TYR A 16 2.64 14.03 2.31
CA TYR A 16 1.36 13.47 1.94
C TYR A 16 0.22 14.30 2.55
N THR A 17 -0.86 14.47 1.77
CA THR A 17 -2.13 15.02 2.21
C THR A 17 -3.22 14.12 1.67
N SER A 18 -4.07 13.58 2.54
CA SER A 18 -5.09 12.62 2.10
C SER A 18 -6.12 13.23 1.18
N GLN A 19 -6.54 12.45 0.19
CA GLN A 19 -7.64 12.78 -0.71
C GLN A 19 -8.54 11.57 -0.88
N ALA A 20 -9.84 11.80 -1.07
CA ALA A 20 -10.79 10.72 -1.33
C ALA A 20 -10.33 9.86 -2.52
N GLY A 21 -10.38 8.54 -2.34
CA GLY A 21 -9.93 7.55 -3.31
C GLY A 21 -8.47 7.10 -3.15
N ASP A 22 -7.65 7.79 -2.35
CA ASP A 22 -6.25 7.37 -2.15
C ASP A 22 -6.16 6.00 -1.50
N LEU A 23 -5.32 5.14 -2.05
CA LEU A 23 -4.95 3.87 -1.42
C LEU A 23 -3.75 4.14 -0.50
N VAL A 24 -3.81 3.73 0.76
CA VAL A 24 -2.82 4.07 1.78
C VAL A 24 -2.44 2.87 2.63
N ILE A 25 -1.17 2.84 3.04
CA ILE A 25 -0.70 1.92 4.06
C ILE A 25 -0.62 2.69 5.37
N GLY A 26 -1.29 2.21 6.40
CA GLY A 26 -1.30 2.83 7.71
C GLY A 26 -0.81 1.89 8.80
N ARG A 27 -0.50 2.46 9.96
CA ARG A 27 -0.21 1.72 11.19
C ARG A 27 -1.28 2.01 12.23
N ILE A 28 -1.84 0.99 12.86
CA ILE A 28 -2.80 1.17 13.95
C ILE A 28 -2.09 1.82 15.14
N ILE A 29 -2.55 2.99 15.56
CA ILE A 29 -2.02 3.69 16.74
C ILE A 29 -2.70 3.14 17.99
N ASN A 30 -4.04 3.20 18.00
CA ASN A 30 -4.86 2.70 19.08
C ASN A 30 -6.27 2.35 18.62
N ARG A 31 -7.00 1.71 19.52
CA ARG A 31 -8.43 1.41 19.42
C ARG A 31 -9.18 2.42 20.28
N ALA A 32 -10.14 3.15 19.71
CA ALA A 32 -10.90 4.15 20.43
C ALA A 32 -12.40 3.99 20.12
N GLY A 33 -13.19 3.61 21.12
CA GLY A 33 -14.62 3.34 20.92
C GLY A 33 -14.86 2.24 19.89
N ASP A 34 -15.49 2.62 18.78
CA ASP A 34 -15.92 1.78 17.66
C ASP A 34 -15.08 1.95 16.38
N TYR A 35 -13.91 2.61 16.48
CA TYR A 35 -12.99 2.79 15.36
C TYR A 35 -11.52 2.58 15.76
N TYR A 36 -10.72 2.30 14.75
CA TYR A 36 -9.26 2.29 14.80
C TYR A 36 -8.73 3.66 14.41
N ARG A 37 -7.78 4.17 15.20
CA ARG A 37 -6.98 5.33 14.81
C ARG A 37 -5.75 4.84 14.05
N VAL A 38 -5.52 5.38 12.87
CA VAL A 38 -4.51 4.89 11.92
C VAL A 38 -3.56 6.01 11.53
N ASP A 39 -2.27 5.82 11.79
CA ASP A 39 -1.22 6.70 11.28
C ASP A 39 -1.00 6.42 9.80
N ILE A 40 -1.39 7.36 8.94
CA ILE A 40 -1.18 7.29 7.49
C ILE A 40 -0.11 8.29 7.00
N GLY A 41 0.58 8.98 7.90
CA GLY A 41 1.55 10.03 7.54
C GLY A 41 0.94 11.30 6.95
N ASP A 42 -0.36 11.53 7.16
CA ASP A 42 -1.03 12.82 6.91
C ASP A 42 -0.92 13.72 8.16
N ARG A 43 -1.44 14.94 8.08
CA ARG A 43 -1.52 15.91 9.17
C ARG A 43 -2.41 15.47 10.35
N PHE A 44 -3.38 14.59 10.10
CA PHE A 44 -4.29 14.02 11.09
C PHE A 44 -4.33 12.51 10.92
N ASP A 45 -4.48 11.79 12.03
CA ASP A 45 -4.65 10.35 12.01
C ASP A 45 -5.95 9.97 11.29
N GLY A 46 -5.92 8.90 10.51
CA GLY A 46 -7.10 8.35 9.86
C GLY A 46 -8.02 7.65 10.86
N MET A 47 -9.32 7.68 10.59
CA MET A 47 -10.35 6.98 11.34
C MET A 47 -10.90 5.83 10.51
N LEU A 48 -10.78 4.60 10.99
CA LEU A 48 -11.32 3.40 10.34
C LEU A 48 -12.33 2.71 11.25
N GLN A 49 -13.61 2.73 10.89
CA GLN A 49 -14.64 2.10 11.71
C GLN A 49 -14.52 0.57 11.72
N TYR A 50 -14.91 -0.08 12.80
CA TYR A 50 -14.90 -1.55 12.91
C TYR A 50 -15.80 -2.24 11.86
N TYR A 51 -16.80 -1.53 11.34
CA TYR A 51 -17.73 -2.04 10.32
C TYR A 51 -17.35 -1.65 8.89
N ASP A 52 -16.25 -0.92 8.71
CA ASP A 52 -15.75 -0.53 7.39
C ASP A 52 -14.76 -1.54 6.81
N PHE A 53 -15.06 -2.82 7.03
CA PHE A 53 -14.42 -3.94 6.36
C PHE A 53 -15.48 -4.74 5.61
N GLU A 54 -15.12 -5.32 4.47
CA GLU A 54 -16.05 -6.11 3.68
C GLU A 54 -16.60 -7.29 4.51
N GLY A 55 -17.92 -7.34 4.70
CA GLY A 55 -18.59 -8.39 5.49
C GLY A 55 -18.47 -8.25 7.03
N ALA A 56 -17.97 -7.13 7.56
CA ALA A 56 -17.93 -6.91 9.01
C ALA A 56 -19.32 -6.68 9.61
N THR A 57 -19.58 -7.30 10.76
CA THR A 57 -20.83 -7.17 11.54
C THR A 57 -20.52 -7.02 13.02
N LYS A 58 -21.53 -6.70 13.86
CA LYS A 58 -21.37 -6.63 15.33
C LYS A 58 -20.76 -7.91 15.93
N ARG A 59 -21.05 -9.07 15.35
CA ARG A 59 -20.56 -10.38 15.80
C ARG A 59 -19.21 -10.75 15.19
N ASN A 60 -18.96 -10.34 13.94
CA ASN A 60 -17.75 -10.66 13.19
C ASN A 60 -17.04 -9.38 12.75
N ARG A 61 -16.30 -8.76 13.68
CA ARG A 61 -15.46 -7.58 13.42
C ARG A 61 -13.99 -7.95 13.49
N PRO A 62 -13.13 -7.38 12.63
CA PRO A 62 -11.68 -7.59 12.73
C PRO A 62 -11.18 -7.12 14.10
N GLN A 63 -10.27 -7.86 14.69
CA GLN A 63 -9.56 -7.50 15.93
C GLN A 63 -8.10 -7.25 15.57
N ILE A 64 -7.75 -5.99 15.31
CA ILE A 64 -6.44 -5.61 14.77
C ILE A 64 -5.64 -4.91 15.87
N ASP A 65 -4.47 -5.43 16.21
CA ASP A 65 -3.65 -4.94 17.33
C ASP A 65 -2.99 -3.59 17.03
N ASN A 66 -2.58 -2.91 18.10
CA ASN A 66 -1.78 -1.69 17.98
C ASN A 66 -0.45 -2.06 17.29
N ASN A 67 0.08 -1.11 16.51
CA ASN A 67 1.25 -1.28 15.64
C ASN A 67 1.08 -2.25 14.47
N SER A 68 -0.08 -2.89 14.29
CA SER A 68 -0.35 -3.64 13.07
C SER A 68 -0.44 -2.71 11.86
N LEU A 69 -0.02 -3.23 10.72
CA LEU A 69 -0.13 -2.52 9.44
C LEU A 69 -1.48 -2.81 8.79
N ILE A 70 -2.01 -1.82 8.09
CA ILE A 70 -3.28 -1.92 7.39
C ILE A 70 -3.19 -1.28 6.02
N TYR A 71 -3.78 -1.94 5.03
CA TYR A 71 -4.01 -1.37 3.72
C TYR A 71 -5.48 -0.96 3.58
N ALA A 72 -5.71 0.31 3.30
CA ALA A 72 -7.04 0.90 3.28
C ALA A 72 -7.17 1.94 2.17
N ARG A 73 -8.40 2.32 1.86
CA ARG A 73 -8.74 3.43 0.97
C ARG A 73 -9.23 4.61 1.78
N VAL A 74 -8.83 5.83 1.43
CA VAL A 74 -9.44 7.05 1.95
C VAL A 74 -10.84 7.18 1.35
N GLN A 75 -11.87 7.07 2.20
CA GLN A 75 -13.26 7.26 1.78
C GLN A 75 -13.57 8.75 1.65
N GLU A 76 -13.27 9.51 2.69
CA GLU A 76 -13.54 10.94 2.78
C GLU A 76 -12.34 11.64 3.42
N SER A 77 -12.03 12.83 2.92
CA SER A 77 -11.01 13.69 3.52
C SER A 77 -11.40 15.14 3.37
N ASN A 78 -11.18 15.93 4.42
CA ASN A 78 -11.52 17.34 4.52
C ASN A 78 -10.37 18.11 5.16
N LEU A 79 -10.17 19.38 4.76
CA LEU A 79 -9.07 20.23 5.23
C LEU A 79 -9.11 20.58 6.73
N HIS A 80 -10.15 20.25 7.48
CA HIS A 80 -10.19 20.54 8.92
C HIS A 80 -10.53 19.35 9.80
N MET A 81 -10.59 18.14 9.23
CA MET A 81 -10.98 16.94 9.95
C MET A 81 -10.04 15.76 9.66
N ASN A 82 -10.13 14.75 10.51
CA ASN A 82 -9.48 13.46 10.30
C ASN A 82 -10.01 12.80 9.01
N PRO A 83 -9.15 12.21 8.18
CA PRO A 83 -9.61 11.43 7.04
C PRO A 83 -10.32 10.16 7.50
N VAL A 84 -11.42 9.83 6.85
CA VAL A 84 -12.17 8.59 7.07
C VAL A 84 -11.65 7.54 6.10
N LEU A 85 -11.27 6.38 6.65
CA LEU A 85 -10.74 5.25 5.91
C LEU A 85 -11.78 4.15 5.77
N THR A 86 -11.65 3.35 4.72
CA THR A 86 -12.47 2.16 4.49
C THR A 86 -11.62 1.02 3.95
N CYS A 87 -11.89 -0.19 4.44
CA CYS A 87 -11.37 -1.45 3.91
C CYS A 87 -12.46 -2.18 3.10
N LYS A 88 -13.43 -1.44 2.55
CA LYS A 88 -14.39 -1.96 1.59
C LYS A 88 -13.95 -1.68 0.16
N SER A 89 -14.04 -2.70 -0.70
CA SER A 89 -13.74 -2.55 -2.11
C SER A 89 -15.01 -2.26 -2.91
N ASN A 90 -14.86 -1.43 -3.93
CA ASN A 90 -15.92 -1.17 -4.89
C ASN A 90 -16.11 -2.36 -5.84
N PHE A 91 -15.07 -3.19 -6.03
CA PHE A 91 -15.03 -4.26 -7.02
C PHE A 91 -15.02 -5.65 -6.36
N ASN A 92 -14.23 -5.81 -5.31
CA ASN A 92 -14.03 -7.09 -4.64
C ASN A 92 -14.92 -7.19 -3.39
N LYS A 93 -16.00 -7.97 -3.48
CA LYS A 93 -16.94 -8.19 -2.37
C LYS A 93 -16.57 -9.36 -1.45
N LYS A 94 -15.34 -9.88 -1.54
CA LYS A 94 -14.84 -10.93 -0.65
C LYS A 94 -14.67 -10.40 0.77
N THR A 95 -15.16 -11.17 1.73
CA THR A 95 -15.13 -10.84 3.16
C THR A 95 -13.69 -10.66 3.65
N TRP A 96 -13.48 -9.73 4.59
CA TRP A 96 -12.18 -9.42 5.19
C TRP A 96 -11.43 -10.65 5.74
N SER A 97 -12.15 -11.69 6.17
CA SER A 97 -11.59 -12.92 6.75
C SER A 97 -11.26 -14.00 5.73
N SER A 98 -11.55 -13.81 4.43
CA SER A 98 -11.35 -14.86 3.42
C SER A 98 -9.91 -14.99 2.92
N GLY A 99 -9.02 -14.05 3.28
CA GLY A 99 -7.66 -13.95 2.73
C GLY A 99 -7.60 -13.42 1.28
N GLU A 100 -8.75 -13.19 0.65
CA GLU A 100 -8.87 -12.67 -0.73
C GLU A 100 -9.40 -11.23 -0.79
N ALA A 101 -9.62 -10.62 0.38
CA ALA A 101 -10.04 -9.24 0.47
C ALA A 101 -8.93 -8.31 -0.02
N GLN A 102 -9.30 -7.30 -0.82
CA GLN A 102 -8.34 -6.34 -1.36
C GLN A 102 -7.70 -5.46 -0.28
N PHE A 103 -8.47 -5.16 0.78
CA PHE A 103 -8.08 -4.27 1.86
C PHE A 103 -8.17 -5.00 3.19
N GLY A 104 -7.41 -4.51 4.17
CA GLY A 104 -7.38 -5.10 5.50
C GLY A 104 -5.97 -5.11 6.10
N PRO A 105 -5.79 -5.82 7.23
CA PRO A 105 -4.50 -5.95 7.87
C PRO A 105 -3.50 -6.65 6.95
N ILE A 106 -2.29 -6.11 6.87
CA ILE A 106 -1.18 -6.72 6.12
C ILE A 106 -0.15 -7.25 7.13
N LEU A 107 0.27 -8.49 6.94
CA LEU A 107 1.08 -9.25 7.91
C LEU A 107 2.45 -9.58 7.36
N GLY A 108 3.48 -9.48 8.20
CA GLY A 108 4.87 -9.72 7.81
C GLY A 108 5.38 -8.68 6.80
N GLY A 109 6.29 -9.10 5.93
CA GLY A 109 6.93 -8.23 4.95
C GLY A 109 7.73 -7.09 5.56
N TYR A 110 8.01 -6.09 4.74
CA TYR A 110 8.78 -4.90 5.08
C TYR A 110 8.11 -3.67 4.51
N VAL A 111 7.91 -2.64 5.34
CA VAL A 111 7.43 -1.33 4.90
C VAL A 111 8.60 -0.38 4.78
N MET A 112 8.66 0.33 3.65
CA MET A 112 9.63 1.38 3.40
C MET A 112 8.91 2.68 3.06
N ASP A 113 9.48 3.78 3.57
CA ASP A 113 9.12 5.13 3.15
C ASP A 113 9.84 5.47 1.85
N VAL A 114 9.09 5.98 0.89
CA VAL A 114 9.59 6.38 -0.43
C VAL A 114 9.08 7.77 -0.80
N PRO A 115 9.77 8.49 -1.70
CA PRO A 115 9.24 9.71 -2.26
C PRO A 115 7.87 9.48 -2.91
N ILE A 116 6.91 10.37 -2.63
CA ILE A 116 5.57 10.34 -3.25
C ILE A 116 5.63 10.26 -4.80
N PRO A 117 6.52 10.99 -5.51
CA PRO A 117 6.66 10.83 -6.95
C PRO A 117 6.95 9.39 -7.38
N LEU A 118 7.77 8.65 -6.62
CA LEU A 118 8.11 7.26 -6.91
C LEU A 118 6.89 6.35 -6.76
N CYS A 119 6.09 6.50 -5.70
CA CYS A 119 4.82 5.76 -5.58
C CYS A 119 3.91 6.02 -6.78
N GLN A 120 3.73 7.29 -7.16
CA GLN A 120 2.87 7.65 -8.28
C GLN A 120 3.38 7.11 -9.62
N LYS A 121 4.70 7.07 -9.82
CA LYS A 121 5.33 6.44 -10.99
C LYS A 121 5.08 4.94 -11.02
N LEU A 122 5.24 4.26 -9.87
CA LEU A 122 5.03 2.82 -9.77
C LEU A 122 3.59 2.38 -10.01
N LEU A 123 2.61 3.25 -9.73
CA LEU A 123 1.20 3.02 -10.02
C LEU A 123 0.80 3.29 -11.48
N LYS A 124 1.69 3.87 -12.30
CA LYS A 124 1.47 4.12 -13.74
C LYS A 124 1.99 2.95 -14.59
N GLU A 125 1.69 2.98 -15.89
CA GLU A 125 2.10 1.92 -16.83
C GLU A 125 3.62 1.68 -16.85
N GLU A 126 4.42 2.74 -16.76
CA GLU A 126 5.88 2.63 -16.63
C GLU A 126 6.30 1.85 -15.37
N GLY A 127 5.63 2.14 -14.26
CA GLY A 127 5.79 1.45 -12.99
C GLY A 127 5.45 -0.03 -13.06
N ILE A 128 4.38 -0.38 -13.77
CA ILE A 128 3.97 -1.78 -13.96
C ILE A 128 5.09 -2.57 -14.65
N SER A 129 5.74 -2.01 -15.67
CA SER A 129 6.88 -2.65 -16.36
C SER A 129 8.08 -2.90 -15.43
N ILE A 130 8.37 -1.93 -14.55
CA ILE A 130 9.42 -2.05 -13.52
C ILE A 130 9.09 -3.21 -12.55
N LEU A 131 7.85 -3.27 -12.06
CA LEU A 131 7.40 -4.31 -11.15
C LEU A 131 7.39 -5.69 -11.80
N GLN A 132 6.96 -5.80 -13.07
CA GLN A 132 7.01 -7.04 -13.84
C GLN A 132 8.45 -7.54 -14.02
N SER A 133 9.39 -6.64 -14.32
CA SER A 133 10.80 -6.99 -14.46
C SER A 133 11.38 -7.56 -13.17
N LEU A 134 11.06 -6.94 -12.02
CA LEU A 134 11.44 -7.47 -10.71
C LEU A 134 10.76 -8.82 -10.43
N GLY A 135 9.49 -8.96 -10.78
CA GLY A 135 8.70 -10.19 -10.59
C GLY A 135 9.24 -11.40 -11.38
N ASN A 136 9.90 -11.13 -12.52
CA ASN A 136 10.59 -12.15 -13.31
C ASN A 136 11.90 -12.64 -12.66
N ALA A 137 12.50 -11.84 -11.77
CA ALA A 137 13.70 -12.22 -11.03
C ALA A 137 13.35 -12.87 -9.68
N ILE A 138 12.45 -12.27 -8.92
CA ILE A 138 12.06 -12.71 -7.57
C ILE A 138 10.54 -12.70 -7.47
N LYS A 139 9.94 -13.76 -6.91
CA LYS A 139 8.51 -13.75 -6.55
C LYS A 139 8.29 -12.93 -5.28
N PHE A 140 7.37 -11.97 -5.32
CA PHE A 140 7.01 -11.16 -4.18
C PHE A 140 5.57 -10.64 -4.29
N GLU A 141 5.06 -10.20 -3.15
CA GLU A 141 3.86 -9.38 -3.02
C GLU A 141 4.27 -7.94 -2.75
N ILE A 142 3.51 -7.00 -3.30
CA ILE A 142 3.74 -5.57 -3.10
C ILE A 142 2.42 -4.84 -2.91
N VAL A 143 2.42 -3.89 -2.00
CA VAL A 143 1.34 -2.91 -1.81
C VAL A 143 1.95 -1.52 -1.87
N ILE A 144 1.33 -0.63 -2.64
CA ILE A 144 1.82 0.74 -2.85
C ILE A 144 0.76 1.71 -2.35
N GLY A 145 1.13 2.50 -1.35
CA GLY A 145 0.31 3.58 -0.82
C GLY A 145 0.69 4.93 -1.44
N TYR A 146 -0.32 5.72 -1.78
CA TYR A 146 -0.18 7.12 -2.20
C TYR A 146 0.50 8.00 -1.16
N ASN A 147 0.51 7.55 0.10
CA ASN A 147 1.16 8.20 1.22
C ASN A 147 2.68 8.01 1.28
N GLY A 148 3.32 7.58 0.19
CA GLY A 148 4.77 7.39 0.15
C GLY A 148 5.22 6.16 0.93
N LYS A 149 4.36 5.15 1.07
CA LYS A 149 4.69 3.89 1.75
C LYS A 149 4.55 2.74 0.78
N ILE A 150 5.53 1.85 0.78
CA ILE A 150 5.49 0.60 0.02
C ILE A 150 5.70 -0.55 0.99
N TRP A 151 4.83 -1.54 0.94
CA TRP A 151 5.01 -2.81 1.64
C TRP A 151 5.44 -3.89 0.65
N ILE A 152 6.44 -4.68 1.01
CA ILE A 152 7.01 -5.73 0.17
C ILE A 152 7.13 -7.01 1.00
N ASN A 153 6.73 -8.14 0.44
CA ASN A 153 6.96 -9.44 1.05
C ASN A 153 7.36 -10.48 0.01
N SER A 154 8.54 -11.08 0.18
CA SER A 154 9.03 -12.15 -0.70
C SER A 154 9.20 -13.49 0.01
N GLY A 155 8.75 -13.61 1.26
CA GLY A 155 8.98 -14.79 2.12
C GLY A 155 10.45 -15.02 2.52
N ASN A 156 11.40 -14.26 1.97
CA ASN A 156 12.83 -14.32 2.26
C ASN A 156 13.39 -12.90 2.44
N SER A 157 13.96 -12.63 3.61
CA SER A 157 14.46 -11.29 3.96
C SER A 157 15.55 -10.77 3.03
N LYS A 158 16.44 -11.63 2.52
CA LYS A 158 17.49 -11.22 1.57
C LYS A 158 16.86 -10.70 0.26
N HIS A 159 15.86 -11.42 -0.24
CA HIS A 159 15.12 -11.03 -1.43
C HIS A 159 14.34 -9.73 -1.20
N THR A 160 13.70 -9.58 -0.04
CA THR A 160 12.99 -8.34 0.32
C THR A 160 13.92 -7.13 0.35
N ILE A 161 15.15 -7.29 0.89
CA ILE A 161 16.18 -6.24 0.88
C ILE A 161 16.61 -5.88 -0.55
N LEU A 162 16.84 -6.87 -1.41
CA LEU A 162 17.21 -6.63 -2.81
C LEU A 162 16.11 -5.87 -3.56
N LEU A 163 14.84 -6.27 -3.37
CA LEU A 163 13.68 -5.62 -3.97
C LEU A 163 13.52 -4.17 -3.49
N ALA A 164 13.60 -3.93 -2.18
CA ALA A 164 13.50 -2.59 -1.61
C ALA A 164 14.60 -1.65 -2.17
N ASN A 165 15.84 -2.15 -2.24
CA ASN A 165 16.97 -1.39 -2.79
C ASN A 165 16.80 -1.11 -4.29
N ALA A 166 16.29 -2.05 -5.05
CA ALA A 166 16.02 -1.86 -6.48
C ALA A 166 14.93 -0.82 -6.70
N LEU A 167 13.82 -0.90 -5.96
CA LEU A 167 12.72 0.06 -6.06
C LEU A 167 13.15 1.48 -5.73
N MET A 168 14.00 1.69 -4.71
CA MET A 168 14.55 3.01 -4.40
C MET A 168 15.33 3.65 -5.55
N ARG A 169 15.94 2.83 -6.41
CA ARG A 169 16.76 3.29 -7.53
C ARG A 169 16.00 3.40 -8.85
N ALA A 170 14.75 2.92 -8.88
CA ALA A 170 13.92 2.87 -10.08
C ALA A 170 13.59 4.25 -10.66
N ASP A 171 13.70 5.32 -9.85
CA ASP A 171 13.51 6.68 -10.35
C ASP A 171 14.79 7.34 -10.87
N THR A 172 15.94 6.94 -10.35
CA THR A 172 17.23 7.58 -10.63
C THR A 172 18.01 6.88 -11.75
N MET A 173 17.71 5.62 -12.04
CA MET A 173 18.42 4.82 -13.04
C MET A 173 17.71 4.89 -14.39
N SER A 174 18.48 4.87 -15.47
CA SER A 174 17.96 4.67 -16.82
C SER A 174 17.37 3.26 -16.99
N HIS A 175 16.53 3.07 -18.01
CA HIS A 175 15.94 1.76 -18.30
C HIS A 175 16.98 0.66 -18.53
N GLN A 176 18.12 0.97 -19.15
CA GLN A 176 19.18 -0.01 -19.38
C GLN A 176 19.87 -0.40 -18.07
N GLU A 177 20.26 0.59 -17.26
CA GLU A 177 20.91 0.33 -15.97
C GLU A 177 19.99 -0.45 -15.02
N PHE A 178 18.69 -0.15 -15.04
CA PHE A 178 17.72 -0.89 -14.25
C PHE A 178 17.59 -2.34 -14.71
N ARG A 179 17.57 -2.61 -16.03
CA ARG A 179 17.59 -3.98 -16.56
C ARG A 179 18.84 -4.74 -16.11
N ASP A 180 20.00 -4.11 -16.20
CA ASP A 180 21.27 -4.72 -15.78
C ASP A 180 21.27 -5.02 -14.27
N LEU A 181 20.65 -4.16 -13.46
CA LEU A 181 20.44 -4.40 -12.02
C LEU A 181 19.54 -5.61 -11.78
N VAL A 182 18.42 -5.73 -12.49
CA VAL A 182 17.50 -6.86 -12.39
C VAL A 182 18.19 -8.17 -12.76
N GLU A 183 19.00 -8.19 -13.83
CA GLU A 183 19.77 -9.37 -14.21
C GLU A 183 20.81 -9.77 -13.16
N ARG A 184 21.45 -8.80 -12.49
CA ARG A 184 22.34 -9.10 -11.36
C ARG A 184 21.58 -9.70 -10.18
N ILE A 185 20.41 -9.16 -9.85
CA ILE A 185 19.55 -9.68 -8.77
C ILE A 185 19.18 -11.13 -9.08
N ARG A 186 18.75 -11.41 -10.32
CA ARG A 186 18.37 -12.76 -10.77
C ARG A 186 19.48 -13.81 -10.64
N ARG A 187 20.75 -13.40 -10.77
CA ARG A 187 21.91 -14.30 -10.61
C ARG A 187 22.23 -14.62 -9.15
N ILE A 188 21.79 -13.79 -8.22
CA ILE A 188 22.11 -13.88 -6.78
C ILE A 188 20.93 -14.48 -5.98
N SER A 189 19.71 -14.36 -6.51
CA SER A 189 18.47 -14.97 -5.97
C SER A 189 18.36 -16.44 -6.33
#